data_AF-A0A9D9WYL7-F1
#
_entry.id   AF-A0A9D9WYL7-F1
#
_cell.length_a   1.000
_cell.length_b   1.000
_cell.length_c   1.000
_cell.angle_alpha   90.00
_cell.angle_beta   90.00
_cell.angle_gamma   90.00
#
_symmetry.space_group_name_H-M   'P 1'
#
loop_
_entity.id
_entity.type
_entity.pdbx_description
1 polymer ?
#
loop_
_entity_poly.entity_id
_entity_poly.type
_entity_poly.pdbx_seq_one_letter_code
_entity_poly.pdbx_strand_id
1 'polypeptide(L)'
;MKKVVRYYAAFCLSTFLAVSAVNGQSNQEKEAWRRIVPLVTNAVQVEKNLGAPMSRNGKVSIYDTREARITVWYGGGKSAGEECVWDVSDDTVVSVVVSPKIQTELARVGFDLTLFTKKGTNDSDVWNYVSEELGIGIETYDSGEGEIVLFLQLSPTATDRKRKCIPQTH
;
A
#
# COMPACT_ATOMS: atom_id res chain seq x y z
N MET A 1 -39.36 63.28 -45.48
CA MET A 1 -38.47 62.13 -45.71
C MET A 1 -37.13 62.34 -45.00
N LYS A 2 -36.93 61.80 -43.80
CA LYS A 2 -35.61 61.69 -43.15
C LYS A 2 -35.55 60.36 -42.41
N LYS A 3 -34.48 59.61 -42.67
CA LYS A 3 -34.33 58.18 -42.34
C LYS A 3 -34.00 57.95 -40.86
N VAL A 4 -34.55 56.84 -40.36
CA VAL A 4 -34.31 56.20 -39.07
C VAL A 4 -32.90 55.60 -39.05
N VAL A 5 -32.18 55.72 -37.93
CA VAL A 5 -31.04 54.85 -37.59
C VAL A 5 -31.21 54.43 -36.13
N ARG A 6 -31.50 53.15 -35.90
CA ARG A 6 -31.52 52.50 -34.58
C ARG A 6 -30.33 51.56 -34.51
N TYR A 7 -29.41 51.82 -33.58
CA TYR A 7 -28.29 50.92 -33.28
C TYR A 7 -28.75 49.86 -32.27
N TYR A 8 -28.72 48.59 -32.68
CA TYR A 8 -28.89 47.45 -31.79
C TYR A 8 -27.52 46.99 -31.30
N ALA A 9 -27.21 47.22 -30.03
CA ALA A 9 -26.05 46.66 -29.36
C ALA A 9 -26.37 45.20 -28.97
N ALA A 10 -25.84 44.24 -29.74
CA ALA A 10 -25.91 42.83 -29.40
C ALA A 10 -24.82 42.49 -28.38
N PHE A 11 -25.20 42.38 -27.11
CA PHE A 11 -24.35 41.85 -26.05
C PHE A 11 -24.39 40.32 -26.11
N CYS A 12 -23.41 39.70 -26.76
CA CYS A 12 -23.20 38.25 -26.71
C CYS A 12 -22.64 37.87 -25.33
N LEU A 13 -23.54 37.46 -24.41
CA LEU A 13 -23.16 36.83 -23.16
C LEU A 13 -22.63 35.41 -23.47
N SER A 14 -21.32 35.29 -23.69
CA SER A 14 -20.65 34.00 -23.77
C SER A 14 -20.43 33.46 -22.35
N THR A 15 -21.44 32.77 -21.82
CA THR A 15 -21.30 31.97 -20.60
C THR A 15 -20.38 30.79 -20.87
N PHE A 16 -19.09 30.93 -20.53
CA PHE A 16 -18.18 29.81 -20.38
C PHE A 16 -18.62 28.99 -19.16
N LEU A 17 -19.37 27.91 -19.40
CA LEU A 17 -19.54 26.86 -18.41
C LEU A 17 -18.19 26.16 -18.26
N ALA A 18 -17.42 26.57 -17.25
CA ALA A 18 -16.29 25.81 -16.76
C ALA A 18 -16.83 24.48 -16.22
N VAL A 19 -16.78 23.44 -17.05
CA VAL A 19 -16.98 22.06 -16.61
C VAL A 19 -15.75 21.73 -15.77
N SER A 20 -15.85 22.00 -14.46
CA SER A 20 -14.92 21.46 -13.49
C SER A 20 -15.01 19.95 -13.61
N ALA A 21 -14.00 19.35 -14.24
CA ALA A 21 -13.81 17.91 -14.19
C ALA A 21 -13.72 17.53 -12.71
N VAL A 22 -14.82 17.01 -12.18
CA VAL A 22 -14.82 16.32 -10.91
C VAL A 22 -13.94 15.12 -11.15
N ASN A 23 -12.64 15.26 -10.85
CA ASN A 23 -11.71 14.16 -10.71
C ASN A 23 -12.26 13.32 -9.55
N GLY A 24 -13.18 12.41 -9.89
CA GLY A 24 -13.50 11.28 -9.04
C GLY A 24 -12.20 10.49 -8.91
N GLN A 25 -11.42 10.79 -7.88
CA GLN A 25 -10.46 9.86 -7.33
C GLN A 25 -11.27 8.63 -6.99
N SER A 26 -11.29 7.69 -7.94
CA SER A 26 -12.06 6.47 -7.84
C SER A 26 -11.58 5.73 -6.59
N ASN A 27 -12.44 4.90 -6.01
CA ASN A 27 -12.05 3.97 -4.94
C ASN A 27 -10.87 3.05 -5.33
N GLN A 28 -10.31 3.18 -6.54
CA GLN A 28 -9.16 2.48 -7.05
C GLN A 28 -7.83 2.96 -6.43
N GLU A 29 -7.77 4.18 -5.86
CA GLU A 29 -6.61 4.63 -5.07
C GLU A 29 -6.64 4.09 -3.64
N LYS A 30 -7.83 3.80 -3.11
CA LYS A 30 -7.97 3.18 -1.79
C LYS A 30 -7.29 1.82 -1.87
N GLU A 31 -6.26 1.64 -1.04
CA GLU A 31 -5.50 0.39 -0.96
C GLU A 31 -4.67 0.01 -2.21
N ALA A 32 -4.13 0.99 -2.95
CA ALA A 32 -3.22 0.72 -4.09
C ALA A 32 -2.06 -0.25 -3.76
N TRP A 33 -1.65 -0.32 -2.49
CA TRP A 33 -0.65 -1.26 -1.97
C TRP A 33 -1.03 -2.73 -2.12
N ARG A 34 -2.33 -3.08 -2.20
CA ARG A 34 -2.79 -4.48 -2.38
C ARG A 34 -2.34 -5.08 -3.71
N ARG A 35 -1.92 -4.26 -4.67
CA ARG A 35 -1.38 -4.72 -5.97
C ARG A 35 0.11 -5.07 -5.90
N ILE A 36 0.76 -4.78 -4.78
CA ILE A 36 2.17 -5.09 -4.59
C ILE A 36 2.27 -6.53 -4.08
N VAL A 37 2.86 -7.38 -4.91
CA VAL A 37 3.10 -8.80 -4.62
C VAL A 37 4.60 -9.02 -4.45
N PRO A 38 5.08 -9.44 -3.26
CA PRO A 38 6.48 -9.77 -3.02
C PRO A 38 7.02 -10.79 -4.04
N LEU A 39 8.28 -10.60 -4.43
CA LEU A 39 9.04 -11.35 -5.45
C LEU A 39 8.49 -11.29 -6.88
N VAL A 40 7.43 -10.52 -7.11
CA VAL A 40 6.82 -10.31 -8.43
C VAL A 40 6.88 -8.83 -8.83
N THR A 41 6.63 -7.93 -7.88
CA THR A 41 6.58 -6.48 -8.14
C THR A 41 7.97 -5.87 -8.04
N ASN A 42 8.30 -4.94 -8.94
CA ASN A 42 9.55 -4.15 -8.87
C ASN A 42 9.29 -2.68 -8.47
N ALA A 43 10.37 -1.93 -8.21
CA ALA A 43 10.31 -0.54 -7.77
C ALA A 43 9.52 0.38 -8.72
N VAL A 44 9.65 0.20 -10.04
CA VAL A 44 8.92 0.99 -11.04
C VAL A 44 7.41 0.76 -10.93
N GLN A 45 6.99 -0.49 -10.75
CA GLN A 45 5.59 -0.84 -10.55
C GLN A 45 5.05 -0.33 -9.22
N VAL A 46 5.84 -0.38 -8.14
CA VAL A 46 5.47 0.22 -6.85
C VAL A 46 5.20 1.72 -7.02
N GLU A 47 6.10 2.45 -7.67
CA GLU A 47 5.95 3.90 -7.85
C GLU A 47 4.81 4.27 -8.79
N LYS A 48 4.50 3.41 -9.77
CA LYS A 48 3.28 3.55 -10.57
C LYS A 48 2.01 3.42 -9.73
N ASN A 49 2.02 2.60 -8.67
CA ASN A 49 0.86 2.36 -7.81
C ASN A 49 0.77 3.38 -6.66
N LEU A 50 1.90 3.74 -6.04
CA LEU A 50 1.94 4.55 -4.81
C LEU A 50 2.42 5.99 -5.04
N GLY A 51 2.93 6.32 -6.23
CA GLY A 51 3.65 7.57 -6.48
C GLY A 51 5.11 7.51 -6.04
N ALA A 52 5.79 8.66 -6.06
CA ALA A 52 7.18 8.75 -5.60
C ALA A 52 7.28 8.52 -4.08
N PRO A 53 8.34 7.85 -3.59
CA PRO A 53 8.52 7.67 -2.17
C PRO A 53 8.84 8.99 -1.47
N MET A 54 8.36 9.12 -0.22
CA MET A 54 8.71 10.22 0.67
C MET A 54 10.20 10.20 1.02
N SER A 55 10.79 9.01 1.18
CA SER A 55 12.21 8.85 1.45
C SER A 55 12.74 7.51 0.94
N ARG A 56 14.02 7.48 0.54
CA ARG A 56 14.75 6.25 0.20
C ARG A 56 16.01 6.13 1.06
N ASN A 57 16.23 4.96 1.63
CA ASN A 57 17.45 4.62 2.37
C ASN A 57 17.93 3.24 1.95
N GLY A 58 18.93 3.19 1.06
CA GLY A 58 19.43 1.94 0.49
C GLY A 58 18.33 1.13 -0.19
N LYS A 59 18.07 -0.07 0.32
CA LYS A 59 17.03 -1.01 -0.18
C LYS A 59 15.65 -0.80 0.42
N VAL A 60 15.44 0.29 1.15
CA VAL A 60 14.17 0.60 1.80
C VAL A 60 13.62 1.90 1.25
N SER A 61 12.35 1.88 0.83
CA SER A 61 11.60 3.09 0.48
C SER A 61 10.39 3.24 1.38
N ILE A 62 10.13 4.48 1.78
CA ILE A 62 8.97 4.84 2.59
C ILE A 62 8.05 5.70 1.75
N TYR A 63 6.79 5.30 1.66
CA TYR A 63 5.71 6.01 0.99
C TYR A 63 4.76 6.51 2.06
N ASP A 64 4.34 7.76 1.93
CA ASP A 64 3.33 8.33 2.81
C ASP A 64 2.09 8.65 1.97
N THR A 65 1.07 7.80 2.11
CA THR A 65 -0.20 7.98 1.41
C THR A 65 -1.20 8.67 2.34
N ARG A 66 -2.38 9.00 1.82
CA ARG A 66 -3.47 9.52 2.66
C ARG A 66 -3.92 8.51 3.73
N GLU A 67 -3.85 7.22 3.42
CA GLU A 67 -4.50 6.16 4.20
C GLU A 67 -3.52 5.39 5.10
N ALA A 68 -2.27 5.29 4.68
CA ALA A 68 -1.25 4.51 5.37
C ALA A 68 0.16 5.04 5.13
N ARG A 69 1.05 4.75 6.08
CA ARG A 69 2.49 4.77 5.85
C ARG A 69 2.92 3.39 5.38
N ILE A 70 3.60 3.32 4.25
CA ILE A 70 4.00 2.06 3.62
C ILE A 70 5.52 2.01 3.55
N THR A 71 6.12 0.97 4.10
CA THR A 71 7.56 0.70 3.97
C THR A 71 7.74 -0.48 3.05
N VAL A 72 8.57 -0.31 2.01
CA VAL A 72 8.86 -1.34 1.01
C VAL A 72 10.33 -1.68 1.08
N TRP A 73 10.63 -2.96 1.26
CA TRP A 73 11.97 -3.52 1.17
C TRP A 73 12.16 -4.13 -0.21
N TYR A 74 13.29 -3.81 -0.82
CA TYR A 74 13.72 -4.34 -2.11
C TYR A 74 14.89 -5.33 -1.95
N GLY A 75 15.05 -6.20 -2.94
CA GLY A 75 16.03 -7.28 -2.99
C GLY A 75 17.47 -6.80 -3.19
N GLY A 76 18.37 -7.79 -3.26
CA GLY A 76 19.82 -7.58 -3.43
C GLY A 76 20.67 -7.64 -2.17
N GLY A 77 20.07 -7.87 -0.99
CA GLY A 77 20.79 -7.95 0.29
C GLY A 77 19.94 -8.47 1.45
N LYS A 78 20.58 -8.72 2.60
CA LYS A 78 19.95 -9.27 3.82
C LYS A 78 18.75 -8.41 4.22
N SER A 79 17.54 -8.98 4.20
CA SER A 79 16.38 -8.35 4.82
C SER A 79 16.53 -8.44 6.34
N ALA A 80 16.18 -7.39 7.08
CA ALA A 80 16.29 -7.40 8.53
C ALA A 80 15.48 -8.57 9.11
N GLY A 81 16.14 -9.47 9.85
CA GLY A 81 15.50 -10.64 10.46
C GLY A 81 15.37 -11.88 9.57
N GLU A 82 15.77 -11.85 8.30
CA GLU A 82 15.77 -13.04 7.43
C GLU A 82 17.12 -13.78 7.53
N GLU A 83 17.05 -15.11 7.59
CA GLU A 83 18.21 -16.04 7.67
C GLU A 83 18.84 -16.33 6.30
N CYS A 84 18.35 -15.69 5.25
CA CYS A 84 18.75 -15.97 3.87
C CYS A 84 18.96 -14.71 3.03
N VAL A 85 19.55 -14.93 1.85
CA VAL A 85 19.70 -13.92 0.80
C VAL A 85 18.71 -14.23 -0.31
N TRP A 86 17.98 -13.23 -0.78
CA TRP A 86 17.03 -13.38 -1.88
C TRP A 86 17.75 -13.43 -3.23
N ASP A 87 17.51 -14.49 -4.01
CA ASP A 87 17.95 -14.64 -5.39
C ASP A 87 16.99 -13.94 -6.38
N VAL A 88 16.98 -12.61 -6.28
CA VAL A 88 16.17 -11.69 -7.10
C VAL A 88 16.95 -10.41 -7.39
N SER A 89 16.47 -9.62 -8.34
CA SER A 89 17.09 -8.33 -8.66
C SER A 89 16.98 -7.33 -7.50
N ASP A 90 17.91 -6.39 -7.51
CA ASP A 90 18.07 -5.30 -6.54
C ASP A 90 16.86 -4.37 -6.38
N ASP A 91 15.95 -4.38 -7.34
CA ASP A 91 14.73 -3.57 -7.42
C ASP A 91 13.44 -4.39 -7.23
N THR A 92 13.55 -5.70 -6.98
CA THR A 92 12.39 -6.57 -6.71
C THR A 92 11.92 -6.38 -5.27
N VAL A 93 10.61 -6.20 -5.04
CA VAL A 93 10.03 -6.12 -3.70
C VAL A 93 10.17 -7.46 -2.98
N VAL A 94 10.69 -7.44 -1.76
CA VAL A 94 10.81 -8.63 -0.90
C VAL A 94 9.88 -8.57 0.29
N SER A 95 9.55 -7.39 0.81
CA SER A 95 8.55 -7.24 1.88
C SER A 95 7.91 -5.86 1.83
N VAL A 96 6.67 -5.78 2.30
CA VAL A 96 5.92 -4.53 2.44
C VAL A 96 5.31 -4.50 3.83
N VAL A 97 5.47 -3.41 4.56
CA VAL A 97 4.76 -3.15 5.81
C VAL A 97 3.84 -1.95 5.60
N VAL A 98 2.57 -2.13 5.91
CA VAL A 98 1.52 -1.14 5.78
C VAL A 98 1.01 -0.80 7.17
N SER A 99 1.25 0.42 7.62
CA SER A 99 0.74 0.95 8.89
C SER A 99 -0.41 1.92 8.61
N PRO A 100 -1.67 1.51 8.85
CA PRO A 100 -2.82 2.39 8.65
C PRO A 100 -2.71 3.67 9.49
N LYS A 101 -3.08 4.82 8.92
CA LYS A 101 -3.17 6.10 9.65
C LYS A 101 -4.49 6.26 10.39
N ILE A 102 -5.51 5.55 9.93
CA ILE A 102 -6.85 5.54 10.53
C ILE A 102 -7.01 4.21 11.24
N GLN A 103 -7.52 4.27 12.46
CA GLN A 103 -7.86 3.09 13.26
C GLN A 103 -8.75 2.15 12.43
N THR A 104 -8.23 0.96 12.15
CA THR A 104 -8.87 -0.03 11.29
C THR A 104 -9.12 -1.28 12.12
N GLU A 105 -10.38 -1.63 12.32
CA GLU A 105 -10.77 -2.89 12.94
C GLU A 105 -10.30 -4.07 12.07
N LEU A 106 -9.80 -5.14 12.71
CA LEU A 106 -9.34 -6.35 12.02
C LEU A 106 -10.43 -6.94 11.12
N ALA A 107 -11.70 -6.90 11.56
CA ALA A 107 -12.84 -7.40 10.81
C ALA A 107 -13.06 -6.68 9.47
N ARG A 108 -12.57 -5.44 9.31
CA ARG A 108 -12.73 -4.64 8.09
C ARG A 108 -11.63 -4.85 7.06
N VAL A 109 -10.56 -5.57 7.42
CA VAL A 109 -9.42 -5.81 6.53
C VAL A 109 -9.80 -6.75 5.38
N GLY A 110 -10.78 -7.63 5.60
CA GLY A 110 -11.36 -8.52 4.58
C GLY A 110 -10.53 -9.77 4.30
N PHE A 111 -9.65 -10.19 5.22
CA PHE A 111 -8.98 -11.49 5.14
C PHE A 111 -9.79 -12.59 5.81
N ASP A 112 -9.73 -13.79 5.25
CA ASP A 112 -10.21 -14.99 5.94
C ASP A 112 -9.23 -15.38 7.04
N LEU A 113 -9.56 -15.00 8.28
CA LEU A 113 -8.71 -15.24 9.44
C LEU A 113 -8.56 -16.72 9.80
N THR A 114 -9.36 -17.62 9.22
CA THR A 114 -9.21 -19.07 9.43
C THR A 114 -7.91 -19.62 8.81
N LEU A 115 -7.31 -18.87 7.87
CA LEU A 115 -6.03 -19.19 7.23
C LEU A 115 -4.82 -18.68 8.01
N PHE A 116 -5.03 -18.12 9.21
CA PHE A 116 -3.99 -17.50 10.02
C PHE A 116 -3.79 -18.23 11.34
N THR A 117 -2.53 -18.33 11.75
CA THR A 117 -2.18 -18.71 13.12
C THR A 117 -2.10 -17.45 13.97
N LYS A 118 -2.95 -17.34 14.99
CA LYS A 118 -2.91 -16.26 15.99
C LYS A 118 -1.91 -16.61 17.10
N LYS A 119 -1.01 -15.69 17.45
CA LYS A 119 -0.02 -15.83 18.53
C LYS A 119 0.00 -14.55 19.36
N GLY A 120 0.08 -14.68 20.69
CA GLY A 120 0.33 -13.55 21.57
C GLY A 120 1.77 -13.05 21.43
N THR A 121 2.00 -11.79 21.78
CA THR A 121 3.34 -11.22 21.89
C THR A 121 3.77 -11.09 23.35
N ASN A 122 4.88 -10.40 23.62
CA ASN A 122 5.27 -10.06 24.99
C ASN A 122 4.34 -9.00 25.62
N ASP A 123 3.66 -8.21 24.78
CA ASP A 123 2.64 -7.26 25.21
C ASP A 123 1.28 -7.98 25.25
N SER A 124 0.63 -7.97 26.41
CA SER A 124 -0.59 -8.76 26.69
C SER A 124 -1.75 -8.47 25.75
N ASP A 125 -1.76 -7.26 25.20
CA ASP A 125 -2.85 -6.73 24.41
C ASP A 125 -2.50 -6.74 22.91
N VAL A 126 -1.34 -7.29 22.52
CA VAL A 126 -0.89 -7.34 21.12
C VAL A 126 -0.88 -8.78 20.62
N TRP A 127 -1.48 -8.96 19.44
CA TRP A 127 -1.62 -10.24 18.76
C TRP A 127 -1.00 -10.21 17.37
N ASN A 128 -0.37 -11.32 17.01
CA ASN A 128 0.18 -11.54 15.68
C ASN A 128 -0.60 -12.65 14.97
N TYR A 129 -1.17 -12.32 13.82
CA TYR A 129 -1.79 -13.26 12.89
C TYR A 129 -0.85 -13.51 11.73
N VAL A 130 -0.46 -14.77 11.51
CA VAL A 130 0.49 -15.13 10.46
C VAL A 130 -0.08 -16.22 9.57
N SER A 131 -0.07 -15.98 8.26
CA SER A 131 -0.33 -16.98 7.23
C SER A 131 0.88 -17.09 6.31
N GLU A 132 1.67 -18.15 6.48
CA GLU A 132 2.85 -18.39 5.63
C GLU A 132 2.45 -18.77 4.20
N GLU A 133 1.29 -19.41 4.03
CA GLU A 133 0.73 -19.78 2.73
C GLU A 133 0.41 -18.54 1.90
N LEU A 134 -0.25 -17.55 2.52
CA LEU A 134 -0.58 -16.28 1.87
C LEU A 134 0.59 -15.29 1.87
N GLY A 135 1.60 -15.52 2.71
CA GLY A 135 2.68 -14.55 2.94
C GLY A 135 2.18 -13.28 3.62
N ILE A 136 1.21 -13.39 4.53
CA ILE A 136 0.60 -12.24 5.21
C ILE A 136 0.80 -12.33 6.72
N GLY A 137 1.30 -11.25 7.31
CA GLY A 137 1.29 -11.00 8.74
C GLY A 137 0.36 -9.84 9.08
N ILE A 138 -0.34 -9.90 10.21
CA ILE A 138 -1.14 -8.80 10.73
C ILE A 138 -0.85 -8.69 12.22
N GLU A 139 -0.37 -7.53 12.66
CA GLU A 139 -0.23 -7.23 14.07
C GLU A 139 -1.40 -6.35 14.50
N THR A 140 -2.02 -6.70 15.62
CA THR A 140 -3.20 -6.01 16.15
C THR A 140 -3.05 -5.71 17.63
N TYR A 141 -3.75 -4.67 18.08
CA TYR A 141 -3.94 -4.33 19.49
C TYR A 141 -5.39 -4.57 19.89
N ASP A 142 -5.64 -5.25 21.00
CA ASP A 142 -6.97 -5.43 21.59
C ASP A 142 -7.35 -4.17 22.38
N SER A 143 -8.35 -3.43 21.90
CA SER A 143 -8.82 -2.21 22.55
C SER A 143 -9.95 -2.45 23.57
N GLY A 144 -10.35 -3.70 23.81
CA GLY A 144 -11.51 -4.08 24.62
C GLY A 144 -12.86 -3.97 23.90
N GLU A 145 -12.95 -3.19 22.82
CA GLU A 145 -14.11 -3.12 21.92
C GLU A 145 -13.92 -3.98 20.65
N GLY A 146 -12.69 -4.41 20.39
CA GLY A 146 -12.29 -5.20 19.23
C GLY A 146 -10.80 -5.07 18.96
N GLU A 147 -10.31 -5.83 18.00
CA GLU A 147 -8.91 -5.78 17.59
C GLU A 147 -8.68 -4.74 16.50
N ILE A 148 -7.67 -3.91 16.73
CA ILE A 148 -7.26 -2.82 15.85
C ILE A 148 -5.96 -3.18 15.18
N VAL A 149 -5.89 -3.03 13.86
CA VAL A 149 -4.67 -3.27 13.09
C VAL A 149 -3.63 -2.19 13.38
N LEU A 150 -2.46 -2.63 13.86
CA LEU A 150 -1.27 -1.80 13.99
C LEU A 150 -0.52 -1.75 12.66
N PHE A 151 -0.26 -2.92 12.07
CA PHE A 151 0.28 -3.01 10.72
C PHE A 151 -0.08 -4.33 10.04
N LEU A 152 -0.01 -4.32 8.71
CA LEU A 152 0.00 -5.51 7.88
C LEU A 152 1.37 -5.68 7.26
N GLN A 153 1.82 -6.92 7.13
CA GLN A 153 3.05 -7.27 6.45
C GLN A 153 2.73 -8.21 5.28
N LEU A 154 3.18 -7.83 4.09
CA LEU A 154 3.24 -8.72 2.93
C LEU A 154 4.68 -9.22 2.79
N SER A 155 4.81 -10.54 2.72
CA SER A 155 6.07 -11.25 2.61
C SER A 155 5.93 -12.36 1.58
N PRO A 156 7.03 -12.97 1.12
CA PRO A 156 6.95 -14.06 0.17
C PRO A 156 6.26 -15.26 0.82
N THR A 157 5.45 -15.97 0.03
CA THR A 157 4.78 -17.21 0.46
C THR A 157 5.82 -18.26 0.82
N ALA A 158 5.45 -19.24 1.67
CA ALA A 158 6.33 -20.35 2.02
C ALA A 158 6.92 -21.07 0.78
N THR A 159 6.13 -21.18 -0.29
CA THR A 159 6.56 -21.76 -1.57
C THR A 159 7.62 -20.91 -2.25
N ASP A 160 7.42 -19.59 -2.30
CA ASP A 160 8.39 -18.70 -2.93
C ASP A 160 9.68 -18.61 -2.11
N ARG A 161 9.59 -18.63 -0.77
CA ARG A 161 10.78 -18.71 0.11
C ARG A 161 11.64 -19.90 -0.27
N LYS A 162 11.08 -21.11 -0.31
CA LYS A 162 11.82 -22.33 -0.66
C LYS A 162 12.52 -22.26 -2.02
N ARG A 163 12.00 -21.46 -2.95
CA ARG A 163 12.54 -21.33 -4.31
C ARG A 163 13.60 -20.24 -4.46
N LYS A 164 13.51 -19.17 -3.67
CA LYS A 164 14.25 -17.92 -3.88
C LYS A 164 15.12 -17.48 -2.72
N CYS A 165 14.99 -18.11 -1.56
CA CYS A 165 15.75 -17.83 -0.35
C CYS A 165 16.97 -18.77 -0.33
N ILE A 166 18.18 -18.21 -0.48
CA ILE A 166 19.44 -18.95 -0.37
C ILE A 166 19.92 -18.88 1.08
N PRO A 167 19.93 -20.00 1.85
CA PRO A 167 20.40 -20.01 3.22
C PRO A 167 21.85 -19.52 3.31
N GLN A 168 22.15 -18.72 4.33
CA GLN A 168 23.54 -18.33 4.57
C GLN A 168 24.30 -19.50 5.20
N THR A 169 25.33 -20.00 4.51
CA THR A 169 26.31 -20.90 5.13
C THR A 169 27.27 -20.05 5.95
N HIS A 170 27.18 -20.17 7.28
CA HIS A 170 28.14 -19.58 8.22
C HIS A 170 29.49 -20.29 8.19
#